data_AF-G9PGT8-F1
#
_entry.id   AF-G9PGT8-F1
#
_cell.length_a   1.000
_cell.length_b   1.000
_cell.length_c   1.000
_cell.angle_alpha   90.00
_cell.angle_beta   90.00
_cell.angle_gamma   90.00
#
_symmetry.space_group_name_H-M   'P 1'
#
loop_
_entity.id
_entity.type
_entity.pdbx_description
1 polymer ?
#
loop_
_entity_poly.entity_id
_entity_poly.type
_entity_poly.pdbx_seq_one_letter_code
_entity_poly.pdbx_strand_id
1 'polypeptide(L)'
;FGEAIELFERVLADQERVLGPDHPDTLTVRDNLAGAYDSVGRFGEAIELYERVLAEYERVLGADHPDTLNTRNNLAVAYDSVGRFGEAIDAWEKLLPDCQRVLGLEHPLTKRVEKNLEAAKRKMNPPDAPSPETGED
;
A
#
# COMPACT_ATOMS: atom_id res chain seq x y z
N PHE A 1 18.83 -3.12 -2.16
CA PHE A 1 17.52 -3.30 -2.83
C PHE A 1 17.64 -3.64 -4.31
N GLY A 2 18.62 -3.14 -5.08
CA GLY A 2 18.84 -3.60 -6.47
C GLY A 2 19.00 -5.11 -6.62
N GLU A 3 19.86 -5.75 -5.81
CA GLU A 3 20.01 -7.22 -5.78
C GLU A 3 18.75 -7.96 -5.32
N ALA A 4 17.88 -7.30 -4.53
CA ALA A 4 16.62 -7.89 -4.09
C ALA A 4 15.58 -7.94 -5.22
N ILE A 5 15.57 -6.93 -6.09
CA ILE A 5 14.69 -6.89 -7.28
C ILE A 5 15.02 -8.07 -8.20
N GLU A 6 16.29 -8.26 -8.55
CA GLU A 6 16.71 -9.38 -9.42
C GLU A 6 16.36 -10.74 -8.83
N LEU A 7 16.47 -10.89 -7.50
CA LEU A 7 16.07 -12.11 -6.81
C LEU A 7 14.55 -12.31 -6.87
N PHE A 8 13.75 -11.28 -6.59
CA PHE A 8 12.29 -11.39 -6.66
C PHE A 8 11.80 -11.67 -8.07
N GLU A 9 12.39 -11.07 -9.11
CA GLU A 9 12.06 -11.36 -10.51
C GLU A 9 12.33 -12.84 -10.86
N ARG A 10 13.48 -13.38 -10.42
CA ARG A 10 13.80 -14.80 -10.62
C ARG A 10 12.82 -15.72 -9.89
N VAL A 11 12.57 -15.44 -8.62
CA VAL A 11 11.64 -16.22 -7.80
C VAL A 11 10.23 -16.15 -8.39
N LEU A 12 9.81 -14.98 -8.88
CA LEU A 12 8.52 -14.79 -9.50
C LEU A 12 8.37 -15.67 -10.75
N ALA A 13 9.36 -15.66 -11.65
CA ALA A 13 9.34 -16.48 -12.84
C ALA A 13 9.24 -17.99 -12.51
N ASP A 14 9.95 -18.44 -11.47
CA ASP A 14 9.86 -19.83 -11.02
C ASP A 14 8.49 -20.15 -10.39
N GLN A 15 7.93 -19.25 -9.58
CA GLN A 15 6.63 -19.45 -8.96
C GLN A 15 5.49 -19.43 -9.98
N GLU A 16 5.51 -18.51 -10.95
CA GLU A 16 4.55 -18.49 -12.05
C GLU A 16 4.57 -19.79 -12.85
N ARG A 17 5.76 -20.35 -13.08
CA ARG A 17 5.92 -21.62 -13.80
C ARG A 17 5.43 -22.84 -13.00
N VAL A 18 5.67 -22.86 -11.69
CA VAL A 18 5.41 -24.04 -10.84
C VAL A 18 4.02 -24.03 -10.23
N LEU A 19 3.57 -22.88 -9.72
CA LEU A 19 2.34 -22.70 -8.96
C LEU A 19 1.24 -22.01 -9.77
N GLY A 20 1.63 -21.25 -10.80
CA GLY A 20 0.74 -20.42 -11.59
C GLY A 20 0.68 -18.96 -11.11
N PRO A 21 0.19 -18.05 -11.96
CA PRO A 21 0.19 -16.61 -11.70
C PRO A 21 -0.75 -16.18 -10.56
N ASP A 22 -1.76 -16.99 -10.25
CA ASP A 22 -2.82 -16.65 -9.29
C ASP A 22 -2.60 -17.28 -7.92
N HIS A 23 -1.54 -18.08 -7.77
CA HIS A 23 -1.27 -18.74 -6.50
C HIS A 23 -0.89 -17.71 -5.42
N PRO A 24 -1.38 -17.82 -4.18
CA PRO A 24 -1.11 -16.83 -3.12
C PRO A 24 0.38 -16.55 -2.89
N ASP A 25 1.23 -17.59 -2.92
CA ASP A 25 2.68 -17.41 -2.82
C ASP A 25 3.24 -16.58 -3.99
N THR A 26 2.77 -16.82 -5.23
CA THR A 26 3.20 -16.05 -6.41
C THR A 26 2.82 -14.59 -6.24
N LEU A 27 1.60 -14.31 -5.75
CA LEU A 27 1.14 -12.96 -5.46
C LEU A 27 1.96 -12.31 -4.34
N THR A 28 2.40 -13.08 -3.34
CA THR A 28 3.27 -12.60 -2.25
C THR A 28 4.62 -12.14 -2.79
N VAL A 29 5.19 -12.89 -3.73
CA VAL A 29 6.44 -12.49 -4.39
C VAL A 29 6.25 -11.20 -5.20
N ARG A 30 5.12 -11.03 -5.89
CA ARG A 30 4.80 -9.79 -6.62
C ARG A 30 4.62 -8.58 -5.68
N ASP A 31 3.94 -8.74 -4.54
CA ASP A 31 3.79 -7.68 -3.54
C ASP A 31 5.16 -7.23 -3.01
N ASN A 32 6.05 -8.19 -2.72
CA ASN A 32 7.41 -7.90 -2.27
C ASN A 32 8.25 -7.22 -3.35
N LEU A 33 8.07 -7.58 -4.63
CA LEU A 33 8.73 -6.91 -5.75
C LEU A 33 8.28 -5.44 -5.85
N ALA A 34 6.99 -5.16 -5.66
CA ALA A 34 6.48 -3.79 -5.61
C ALA A 34 7.11 -2.99 -4.46
N GLY A 35 7.23 -3.58 -3.27
CA GLY A 35 7.94 -2.97 -2.15
C GLY A 35 9.43 -2.73 -2.40
N ALA A 36 10.07 -3.61 -3.16
CA ALA A 36 11.46 -3.41 -3.58
C ALA A 36 11.60 -2.24 -4.55
N TYR A 37 10.65 -2.06 -5.49
CA TYR A 37 10.59 -0.89 -6.37
C TYR A 37 10.40 0.41 -5.59
N ASP A 38 9.47 0.44 -4.64
CA ASP A 38 9.24 1.59 -3.77
C ASP A 38 10.51 1.99 -3.02
N SER A 39 11.19 1.00 -2.44
CA SER A 39 12.43 1.20 -1.65
C SER A 39 13.62 1.76 -2.46
N VAL A 40 13.59 1.69 -3.79
CA VAL A 40 14.63 2.27 -4.68
C VAL A 40 14.16 3.52 -5.43
N GLY A 41 12.98 4.05 -5.09
CA GLY A 41 12.43 5.24 -5.73
C GLY A 41 11.80 4.99 -7.11
N ARG A 42 11.57 3.73 -7.48
CA ARG A 42 10.82 3.34 -8.70
C ARG A 42 9.32 3.38 -8.42
N PHE A 43 8.82 4.53 -7.97
CA PHE A 43 7.49 4.66 -7.37
C PHE A 43 6.34 4.36 -8.34
N GLY A 44 6.46 4.75 -9.62
CA GLY A 44 5.44 4.44 -10.63
C GLY A 44 5.26 2.93 -10.82
N GLU A 45 6.36 2.20 -10.90
CA GLU A 45 6.36 0.74 -11.06
C GLU A 45 5.86 0.03 -9.80
N ALA A 46 6.18 0.57 -8.62
CA ALA A 46 5.63 0.08 -7.35
C ALA A 46 4.10 0.22 -7.30
N ILE A 47 3.58 1.41 -7.60
CA ILE A 47 2.14 1.70 -7.57
C ILE A 47 1.40 0.80 -8.55
N GLU A 48 1.84 0.75 -9.82
CA GLU A 48 1.20 -0.11 -10.83
C GLU A 48 1.19 -1.59 -10.43
N LEU A 49 2.28 -2.08 -9.83
CA LEU A 49 2.36 -3.47 -9.41
C LEU A 49 1.48 -3.75 -8.19
N TYR A 50 1.47 -2.85 -7.20
CA TYR A 50 0.57 -2.97 -6.04
C TYR A 50 -0.92 -2.95 -6.46
N GLU A 51 -1.33 -2.11 -7.40
CA GLU A 51 -2.70 -2.09 -7.92
C GLU A 51 -3.10 -3.43 -8.55
N ARG A 52 -2.21 -4.01 -9.38
CA ARG A 52 -2.45 -5.32 -10.00
C ARG A 52 -2.53 -6.44 -8.95
N VAL A 53 -1.59 -6.46 -8.02
CA VAL A 53 -1.55 -7.46 -6.94
C VAL A 53 -2.79 -7.35 -6.04
N LEU A 54 -3.22 -6.13 -5.73
CA LEU A 54 -4.44 -5.90 -4.95
C LEU A 54 -5.67 -6.50 -5.64
N ALA A 55 -5.86 -6.22 -6.93
CA ALA A 55 -6.99 -6.75 -7.69
C ALA A 55 -6.98 -8.29 -7.71
N GLU A 56 -5.82 -8.91 -7.85
CA GLU A 56 -5.69 -10.37 -7.82
C GLU A 56 -5.93 -10.95 -6.42
N TYR A 57 -5.41 -10.34 -5.36
CA TYR A 57 -5.68 -10.78 -3.99
C TYR A 57 -7.16 -10.64 -3.60
N GLU A 58 -7.81 -9.54 -3.99
CA GLU A 58 -9.26 -9.38 -3.79
C GLU A 58 -10.05 -10.49 -4.47
N ARG A 59 -9.63 -10.90 -5.68
CA ARG A 59 -10.27 -11.98 -6.43
C ARG A 59 -10.00 -13.37 -5.83
N VAL A 60 -8.77 -13.64 -5.39
CA VAL A 60 -8.33 -14.97 -4.96
C VAL A 60 -8.61 -15.23 -3.47
N LEU A 61 -8.35 -14.25 -2.62
CA LEU A 61 -8.41 -14.36 -1.15
C LEU A 61 -9.56 -13.56 -0.52
N GLY A 62 -10.07 -12.56 -1.25
CA GLY A 62 -11.10 -11.64 -0.75
C GLY A 62 -10.52 -10.38 -0.11
N ALA A 63 -11.36 -9.34 -0.01
CA ALA A 63 -11.00 -8.02 0.48
C ALA A 63 -10.53 -7.99 1.96
N ASP A 64 -10.98 -8.95 2.76
CA ASP A 64 -10.71 -9.03 4.20
C ASP A 64 -9.48 -9.88 4.54
N HIS A 65 -8.85 -10.54 3.56
CA HIS A 65 -7.69 -11.37 3.84
C HIS A 65 -6.51 -10.51 4.35
N PRO A 66 -5.74 -10.96 5.35
CA PRO A 66 -4.61 -10.19 5.89
C PRO A 66 -3.61 -9.70 4.83
N ASP A 67 -3.32 -10.51 3.82
CA ASP A 67 -2.43 -10.12 2.71
C ASP A 67 -3.04 -9.00 1.86
N THR A 68 -4.34 -9.08 1.55
CA THR A 68 -5.08 -8.01 0.85
C THR A 68 -5.04 -6.70 1.65
N LEU A 69 -5.26 -6.77 2.97
CA LEU A 69 -5.18 -5.60 3.86
C LEU A 69 -3.76 -5.01 3.91
N ASN A 70 -2.72 -5.85 3.89
CA ASN A 70 -1.34 -5.40 3.85
C ASN A 70 -1.01 -4.70 2.52
N THR A 71 -1.41 -5.26 1.38
CA THR A 71 -1.23 -4.64 0.06
C THR A 71 -1.97 -3.30 -0.05
N ARG A 72 -3.20 -3.20 0.47
CA ARG A 72 -3.94 -1.91 0.55
C ARG A 72 -3.15 -0.85 1.32
N ASN A 73 -2.54 -1.23 2.45
CA ASN A 73 -1.68 -0.31 3.21
C ASN A 73 -0.42 0.07 2.42
N ASN A 74 0.21 -0.88 1.74
CA ASN A 74 1.45 -0.62 0.99
C ASN A 74 1.20 0.31 -0.21
N LEU A 75 0.08 0.15 -0.92
CA LEU A 75 -0.34 1.06 -1.98
C LEU A 75 -0.57 2.48 -1.45
N ALA A 76 -1.21 2.63 -0.30
CA ALA A 76 -1.40 3.94 0.34
C ALA A 76 -0.07 4.59 0.76
N VAL A 77 0.89 3.80 1.28
CA VAL A 77 2.25 4.27 1.56
C VAL A 77 2.96 4.74 0.28
N ALA A 78 2.79 4.01 -0.83
CA ALA A 78 3.39 4.39 -2.11
C ALA A 78 2.80 5.72 -2.62
N TYR A 79 1.49 5.94 -2.48
CA TYR A 79 0.87 7.24 -2.78
C TYR A 79 1.43 8.38 -1.92
N ASP A 80 1.54 8.18 -0.60
CA ASP A 80 2.12 9.18 0.32
C ASP A 80 3.57 9.50 -0.04
N SER A 81 4.36 8.50 -0.45
CA SER A 81 5.77 8.65 -0.79
C SER A 81 6.02 9.51 -2.04
N VAL A 82 5.02 9.61 -2.94
CA VAL A 82 5.06 10.49 -4.12
C VAL A 82 4.26 11.79 -3.95
N GLY A 83 3.83 12.11 -2.73
CA GLY A 83 3.08 13.33 -2.43
C GLY A 83 1.62 13.32 -2.86
N ARG A 84 1.07 12.16 -3.24
CA ARG A 84 -0.36 11.97 -3.53
C ARG A 84 -1.16 11.81 -2.24
N PHE A 85 -1.07 12.80 -1.35
CA PHE A 85 -1.59 12.72 0.02
C PHE A 85 -3.11 12.49 0.10
N GLY A 86 -3.89 13.09 -0.81
CA GLY A 86 -5.34 12.87 -0.86
C GLY A 86 -5.70 11.39 -1.12
N GLU A 87 -5.02 10.76 -2.07
CA GLU A 87 -5.25 9.35 -2.40
C GLU A 87 -4.77 8.40 -1.30
N ALA A 88 -3.66 8.74 -0.64
CA ALA A 88 -3.18 8.01 0.52
C ALA A 88 -4.17 8.08 1.70
N ILE A 89 -4.68 9.29 1.99
CA ILE A 89 -5.71 9.51 3.03
C ILE A 89 -6.97 8.72 2.70
N ASP A 90 -7.53 8.88 1.51
CA ASP A 90 -8.73 8.16 1.08
C ASP A 90 -8.57 6.64 1.20
N ALA A 91 -7.40 6.11 0.83
CA ALA A 91 -7.09 4.69 0.93
C ALA A 91 -7.03 4.22 2.40
N TRP A 92 -6.34 4.95 3.28
CA TRP A 92 -6.26 4.60 4.69
C TRP A 92 -7.58 4.79 5.44
N GLU A 93 -8.40 5.80 5.10
CA GLU A 93 -9.73 5.98 5.69
C GLU A 93 -10.67 4.81 5.36
N LYS A 94 -10.58 4.26 4.15
CA LYS A 94 -11.30 3.04 3.76
C LYS A 94 -10.73 1.79 4.41
N LEU A 95 -9.41 1.71 4.58
CA LEU A 95 -8.73 0.52 5.13
C LEU A 95 -8.86 0.39 6.64
N LEU A 96 -8.82 1.50 7.38
CA LEU A 96 -8.84 1.50 8.83
C LEU A 96 -10.01 0.72 9.44
N PRO A 97 -11.29 0.95 9.06
CA PRO A 97 -12.41 0.19 9.63
C PRO A 97 -12.33 -1.31 9.31
N ASP A 98 -11.77 -1.70 8.16
CA ASP A 98 -11.57 -3.11 7.82
C ASP A 98 -10.49 -3.75 8.70
N CYS A 99 -9.36 -3.09 8.90
CA CYS A 99 -8.32 -3.56 9.82
C CYS A 99 -8.84 -3.70 11.25
N GLN A 100 -9.60 -2.72 11.73
CA GLN A 100 -10.20 -2.76 13.08
C GLN A 100 -11.18 -3.92 13.23
N ARG A 101 -12.01 -4.17 12.22
CA ARG A 101 -13.01 -5.25 12.21
C ARG A 101 -12.37 -6.65 12.10
N VAL A 102 -11.38 -6.82 11.23
CA VAL A 102 -10.79 -8.12 10.90
C VAL A 102 -9.66 -8.50 11.87
N LEU A 103 -8.77 -7.57 12.18
CA LEU A 103 -7.53 -7.83 12.92
C LEU A 103 -7.61 -7.36 14.38
N GLY A 104 -8.53 -6.45 14.69
CA GLY A 104 -8.67 -5.82 15.99
C GLY A 104 -7.84 -4.54 16.15
N LEU A 105 -8.20 -3.75 17.16
CA LEU A 105 -7.60 -2.43 17.44
C LEU A 105 -6.10 -2.51 17.77
N GLU A 106 -5.69 -3.56 18.48
CA GLU A 106 -4.31 -3.69 18.97
C GLU A 106 -3.34 -4.28 17.94
N HIS A 107 -3.84 -4.73 16.78
CA HIS A 107 -3.01 -5.37 15.77
C HIS A 107 -1.99 -4.39 15.16
N PRO A 108 -0.74 -4.81 14.91
CA PRO A 108 0.31 -3.94 14.37
C PRO A 108 -0.07 -3.22 13.07
N LEU A 109 -0.79 -3.89 12.16
CA LEU A 109 -1.26 -3.26 10.93
C LEU A 109 -2.26 -2.14 11.20
N THR A 110 -3.23 -2.37 12.10
CA THR A 110 -4.24 -1.38 12.47
C THR A 110 -3.58 -0.11 13.01
N LYS A 111 -2.66 -0.25 13.97
CA LYS A 111 -1.90 0.88 14.53
C LYS A 111 -1.05 1.60 13.49
N ARG A 112 -0.49 0.87 12.52
CA ARG A 112 0.30 1.45 11.42
C ARG A 112 -0.58 2.29 10.50
N VAL A 113 -1.76 1.80 10.14
CA VAL A 113 -2.75 2.54 9.33
C VAL A 113 -3.19 3.82 10.04
N GLU A 114 -3.53 3.75 11.34
CA GLU A 114 -3.89 4.93 12.15
C GLU A 114 -2.78 5.98 12.14
N LYS A 115 -1.54 5.57 12.44
CA LYS A 115 -0.39 6.47 12.46
C LYS A 115 -0.14 7.11 11.09
N ASN A 116 -0.22 6.33 10.02
CA ASN A 116 0.04 6.82 8.67
C ASN A 116 -1.02 7.80 8.21
N LEU A 117 -2.29 7.51 8.48
CA LEU A 117 -3.42 8.40 8.18
C LEU A 117 -3.25 9.76 8.87
N GLU A 118 -2.94 9.76 10.18
CA GLU A 118 -2.71 10.98 10.94
C GLU A 118 -1.51 11.78 10.41
N ALA A 119 -0.43 11.09 10.03
CA ALA A 119 0.74 11.74 9.45
C ALA A 119 0.43 12.40 8.10
N ALA A 120 -0.29 11.71 7.21
CA ALA A 120 -0.65 12.26 5.90
C ALA A 120 -1.64 13.43 6.00
N LYS A 121 -2.61 13.36 6.92
CA LYS A 121 -3.52 14.48 7.22
C LYS A 121 -2.75 15.74 7.64
N ARG A 122 -1.70 15.59 8.46
CA ARG A 122 -0.82 16.72 8.86
C ARG A 122 0.03 17.24 7.71
N LYS A 123 0.47 16.38 6.79
CA LYS A 123 1.19 16.83 5.58
C LYS A 123 0.28 17.64 4.65
N MET A 124 -0.98 17.23 4.51
CA MET A 124 -1.97 17.92 3.67
C MET A 124 -2.45 19.23 4.30
N ASN A 125 -2.63 19.26 5.62
CA ASN A 125 -3.05 20.44 6.39
C ASN A 125 -2.05 20.71 7.52
N PRO A 126 -0.92 21.39 7.25
CA PRO A 126 0.07 21.66 8.27
C PRO A 126 -0.51 22.59 9.36
N PRO A 127 -0.24 22.32 10.65
CA PRO A 127 -0.83 23.06 11.77
C PRO A 127 -0.47 24.56 11.79
N ASP A 128 0.62 24.95 11.11
CA ASP A 128 1.07 26.35 10.97
C ASP A 128 0.75 26.95 9.59
N ALA A 129 -0.09 26.30 8.78
CA ALA A 129 -0.53 26.90 7.52
C ALA A 129 -1.33 28.17 7.85
N PRO A 130 -0.96 29.34 7.29
CA PRO A 130 -1.76 30.55 7.48
C PRO A 130 -3.18 30.27 6.99
N SER A 131 -4.19 30.64 7.78
CA SER A 131 -5.59 30.56 7.37
C SER A 131 -5.71 31.18 5.97
N PRO A 132 -6.44 30.55 5.02
CA PRO A 132 -6.67 31.18 3.73
C PRO A 132 -7.31 32.54 4.02
N GLU A 133 -6.62 33.62 3.65
CA GLU A 133 -7.15 34.96 3.78
C GLU A 133 -8.51 34.97 3.09
N THR A 134 -9.57 35.13 3.87
CA THR A 134 -10.89 35.38 3.35
C THR A 134 -10.82 36.76 2.70
N GLY A 135 -10.46 36.79 1.42
CA GLY A 135 -10.56 37.98 0.59
C GLY A 135 -12.04 38.32 0.42
N GLU A 136 -12.55 39.11 1.35
CA GLU A 136 -13.74 39.94 1.13
C GLU A 136 -13.27 41.25 0.48
N ASP A 137 -13.46 41.35 -0.84
CA ASP A 137 -13.55 42.61 -1.58
C ASP A 137 -15.02 42.79 -2.04
#